data_AF-A0A8T1AYL1-F1
#
_entry.id   AF-A0A8T1AYL1-F1
#
_cell.length_a   1.000
_cell.length_b   1.000
_cell.length_c   1.000
_cell.angle_alpha   90.00
_cell.angle_beta   90.00
_cell.angle_gamma   90.00
#
_symmetry.space_group_name_H-M   'P 1'
#
loop_
_entity.id
_entity.type
_entity.pdbx_description
1 polymer ?
#
loop_
_entity_poly.entity_id
_entity_poly.type
_entity_poly.pdbx_seq_one_letter_code
_entity_poly.pdbx_strand_id
1 'polypeptide(L)'
;MDQPSSHQLLVEANNALIQEFKATVERMQDIEMELDDVQMALQEDHEEVETYTDDIADCCDRINAIDEFVRDIEAGNVPAMADVASIVSNMAEEREEEEAMLKRLGEVRACHEQQIQQMSAKLATLQEEKLMLQKKSAQIWTHPKRTLDIYYLVLIVRDVVSLSAHYDCL
;
A
#
# COMPACT_ATOMS: atom_id res chain seq x y z
N MET A 1 38.08 -42.47 11.94
CA MET A 1 37.39 -41.17 11.80
C MET A 1 38.20 -40.40 10.79
N ASP A 2 37.69 -40.24 9.56
CA ASP A 2 38.38 -39.47 8.52
C ASP A 2 38.13 -37.99 8.75
N GLN A 3 39.20 -37.25 9.06
CA GLN A 3 39.16 -35.80 9.17
C GLN A 3 39.11 -35.22 7.75
N PRO A 4 38.10 -34.39 7.41
CA PRO A 4 38.04 -33.77 6.09
C PRO A 4 39.28 -32.92 5.87
N SER A 5 39.87 -33.04 4.68
CA SER A 5 41.03 -32.25 4.29
C SER A 5 40.67 -30.75 4.27
N SER A 6 41.63 -29.87 4.56
CA SER A 6 41.42 -28.41 4.54
C SER A 6 40.80 -27.91 3.24
N HIS A 7 41.04 -28.58 2.11
CA HIS A 7 40.43 -28.27 0.82
C HIS A 7 38.92 -28.59 0.79
N GLN A 8 38.51 -29.72 1.37
CA GLN A 8 37.10 -30.13 1.40
C GLN A 8 36.26 -29.18 2.25
N LEU A 9 36.78 -28.75 3.40
CA LEU A 9 36.16 -27.72 4.24
C LEU A 9 36.02 -26.37 3.52
N LEU A 10 37.00 -25.99 2.69
CA LEU A 10 36.92 -24.75 1.91
C LEU A 10 35.84 -24.81 0.83
N VAL A 11 35.71 -25.94 0.13
CA VAL A 11 34.69 -26.17 -0.91
C VAL A 11 33.28 -26.19 -0.32
N GLU A 12 33.08 -26.87 0.81
CA GLU A 12 31.78 -26.91 1.51
C GLU A 12 31.36 -25.51 1.99
N ALA A 13 32.29 -24.75 2.60
CA ALA A 13 32.03 -23.38 3.01
C ALA A 13 31.74 -22.45 1.81
N ASN A 14 32.35 -22.71 0.65
CA ASN A 14 32.08 -21.97 -0.58
C ASN A 14 30.67 -22.23 -1.12
N ASN A 15 30.30 -23.51 -1.18
CA ASN A 15 28.98 -23.90 -1.65
C ASN A 15 27.88 -23.33 -0.74
N ALA A 16 28.08 -23.36 0.59
CA ALA A 16 27.15 -22.74 1.53
C ALA A 16 26.95 -21.24 1.26
N LEU A 17 28.04 -20.49 1.06
CA LEU A 17 27.98 -19.06 0.73
C LEU A 17 27.28 -18.77 -0.60
N ILE A 18 27.53 -19.60 -1.63
CA ILE A 18 26.86 -19.45 -2.93
C ILE A 18 25.35 -19.68 -2.79
N GLN A 19 24.94 -20.71 -2.04
CA GLN A 19 23.52 -20.98 -1.81
C GLN A 19 22.86 -19.86 -0.99
N GLU A 20 23.54 -19.35 0.03
CA GLU A 20 23.07 -18.22 0.81
C GLU A 20 22.93 -16.95 -0.03
N PHE A 21 23.87 -16.70 -0.93
CA PHE A 21 23.80 -15.58 -1.86
C PHE A 21 22.62 -15.71 -2.82
N LYS A 22 22.43 -16.89 -3.42
CA LYS A 22 21.28 -17.16 -4.32
C LYS A 22 19.95 -16.93 -3.61
N ALA A 23 19.77 -17.51 -2.42
CA ALA A 23 18.55 -17.32 -1.64
C ALA A 23 18.32 -15.85 -1.26
N THR A 24 19.40 -15.09 -0.99
CA THR A 24 19.32 -13.65 -0.71
C THR A 24 18.85 -12.87 -1.93
N VAL A 25 19.37 -13.18 -3.12
CA VAL A 25 18.96 -12.52 -4.37
C VAL A 25 17.53 -12.89 -4.76
N GLU A 26 17.15 -14.16 -4.66
CA GLU A 26 15.79 -14.63 -4.91
C GLU A 26 14.79 -13.89 -3.99
N ARG A 27 15.08 -13.83 -2.69
CA ARG A 27 14.22 -13.09 -1.75
C ARG A 27 14.16 -11.59 -2.05
N MET A 28 15.27 -10.97 -2.48
CA MET A 28 15.25 -9.56 -2.88
C MET A 28 14.33 -9.30 -4.09
N GLN A 29 14.31 -10.21 -5.07
CA GLN A 29 13.41 -10.12 -6.22
C GLN A 29 11.94 -10.29 -5.80
N ASP A 30 11.66 -11.23 -4.90
CA ASP A 30 10.31 -11.41 -4.35
C ASP A 30 9.85 -10.15 -3.62
N ILE A 31 10.71 -9.54 -2.80
CA ILE A 31 10.38 -8.29 -2.10
C ILE A 31 10.12 -7.15 -3.07
N GLU A 32 10.86 -7.05 -4.17
CA GLU A 32 10.63 -6.00 -5.16
C GLU A 32 9.24 -6.11 -5.78
N MET A 33 8.84 -7.32 -6.19
CA MET A 33 7.49 -7.56 -6.67
C MET A 33 6.43 -7.29 -5.59
N GLU A 34 6.64 -7.74 -4.35
CA GLU A 34 5.71 -7.46 -3.25
C GLU A 34 5.60 -5.96 -2.91
N LEU A 35 6.69 -5.21 -3.03
CA LEU A 35 6.70 -3.76 -2.81
C LEU A 35 5.86 -3.05 -3.87
N ASP A 36 6.03 -3.42 -5.15
CA ASP A 36 5.26 -2.86 -6.25
C ASP A 36 3.75 -3.13 -6.07
N ASP A 37 3.38 -4.38 -5.72
CA ASP A 37 2.00 -4.77 -5.45
C ASP A 37 1.39 -3.97 -4.28
N VAL A 38 2.13 -3.82 -3.18
CA VAL A 38 1.67 -3.07 -1.99
C VAL A 38 1.55 -1.58 -2.28
N GLN A 39 2.45 -1.01 -3.07
CA GLN A 39 2.39 0.40 -3.45
C GLN A 39 1.19 0.69 -4.36
N MET A 40 0.92 -0.19 -5.31
CA MET A 40 -0.26 -0.09 -6.17
C MET A 40 -1.55 -0.17 -5.35
N ALA A 41 -1.66 -1.16 -4.46
CA ALA A 41 -2.83 -1.30 -3.59
C ALA A 41 -3.02 -0.09 -2.65
N LEU A 42 -1.93 0.45 -2.10
CA LEU A 42 -1.97 1.67 -1.28
C LEU A 42 -2.51 2.88 -2.07
N GLN A 43 -2.07 3.03 -3.32
CA GLN A 43 -2.54 4.10 -4.18
C GLN A 43 -4.05 3.96 -4.44
N GLU A 44 -4.50 2.75 -4.80
CA GLU A 44 -5.92 2.46 -5.02
C GLU A 44 -6.76 2.80 -3.79
N ASP A 45 -6.36 2.34 -2.58
CA ASP A 45 -7.10 2.65 -1.36
C ASP A 45 -7.09 4.16 -1.02
N HIS A 46 -6.02 4.88 -1.34
CA HIS A 46 -5.96 6.33 -1.16
C HIS A 46 -6.93 7.07 -2.09
N GLU A 47 -7.01 6.67 -3.35
CA GLU A 47 -7.95 7.22 -4.34
C GLU A 47 -9.41 6.94 -3.95
N GLU A 48 -9.69 5.74 -3.44
CA GLU A 48 -11.01 5.38 -2.90
C GLU A 48 -11.37 6.24 -1.67
N VAL A 49 -10.45 6.45 -0.73
CA VAL A 49 -10.70 7.33 0.44
C VAL A 49 -10.98 8.76 0.01
N GLU A 50 -10.27 9.29 -0.99
CA GLU A 50 -10.54 10.63 -1.55
C GLU A 50 -11.96 10.68 -2.14
N THR A 51 -12.31 9.70 -2.99
CA THR A 51 -13.64 9.58 -3.59
C THR A 51 -14.76 9.53 -2.54
N TYR A 52 -14.64 8.66 -1.54
CA TYR A 52 -15.65 8.59 -0.48
C TYR A 52 -15.68 9.84 0.40
N THR A 53 -14.57 10.58 0.52
CA THR A 53 -14.55 11.84 1.25
C THR A 53 -15.37 12.91 0.52
N ASP A 54 -15.23 12.98 -0.80
CA ASP A 54 -16.02 13.88 -1.64
C ASP A 54 -17.51 13.49 -1.62
N ASP A 55 -17.84 12.20 -1.79
CA ASP A 55 -19.22 11.71 -1.73
C ASP A 55 -19.88 12.00 -0.37
N ILE A 56 -19.12 11.88 0.73
CA ILE A 56 -19.59 12.23 2.08
C ILE A 56 -19.89 13.73 2.18
N ALA A 57 -19.04 14.59 1.61
CA ALA A 57 -19.25 16.02 1.60
C ALA A 57 -20.52 16.39 0.81
N ASP A 58 -20.72 15.78 -0.35
CA ASP A 58 -21.91 15.96 -1.18
C ASP A 58 -23.19 15.51 -0.44
N CYS A 59 -23.17 14.37 0.26
CA CYS A 59 -24.28 13.95 1.12
C CYS A 59 -24.57 14.96 2.23
N CYS A 60 -23.53 15.49 2.89
CA CYS A 60 -23.70 16.51 3.94
C CYS A 60 -24.33 17.78 3.39
N ASP A 61 -23.90 18.25 2.22
CA ASP A 61 -24.44 19.44 1.57
C ASP A 61 -25.91 19.24 1.17
N ARG A 62 -26.27 18.06 0.67
CA ARG A 62 -27.67 17.72 0.34
C ARG A 62 -28.56 17.69 1.58
N ILE A 63 -28.10 17.09 2.67
CA ILE A 63 -28.81 17.11 3.97
C ILE A 63 -29.02 18.55 4.44
N ASN A 64 -27.98 19.38 4.39
CA ASN A 64 -28.06 20.78 4.79
C ASN A 64 -29.05 21.57 3.93
N ALA A 65 -29.06 21.34 2.62
CA ALA A 65 -29.99 21.97 1.70
C ALA A 65 -31.44 21.55 1.97
N ILE A 66 -31.69 20.27 2.28
CA ILE A 66 -33.00 19.78 2.69
C ILE A 66 -33.44 20.45 4.00
N ASP A 67 -32.57 20.49 5.01
CA ASP A 67 -32.85 21.11 6.30
C ASP A 67 -33.14 22.62 6.15
N GLU A 68 -32.41 23.32 5.28
CA GLU A 68 -32.67 24.73 4.96
C GLU A 68 -34.02 24.92 4.28
N PHE A 69 -34.31 24.11 3.26
CA PHE A 69 -35.56 24.19 2.52
C PHE A 69 -36.79 23.93 3.41
N VAL A 70 -36.74 22.91 4.27
CA VAL A 70 -37.82 22.61 5.22
C VAL A 70 -37.99 23.75 6.23
N ARG A 71 -36.89 24.31 6.77
CA ARG A 71 -36.97 25.49 7.67
C ARG A 71 -37.60 26.69 6.98
N ASP A 72 -37.28 26.94 5.71
CA ASP A 72 -37.85 28.05 4.96
C ASP A 72 -39.35 27.86 4.69
N ILE A 73 -39.79 26.63 4.42
CA ILE A 73 -41.21 26.29 4.32
C ILE A 73 -41.92 26.60 5.64
N GLU A 74 -41.38 26.13 6.76
CA GLU A 74 -41.96 26.30 8.10
C GLU A 74 -42.02 27.78 8.53
N ALA A 75 -41.03 28.57 8.11
CA ALA A 75 -40.99 30.01 8.33
C ALA A 75 -41.95 30.81 7.40
N GLY A 76 -42.53 30.16 6.38
CA GLY A 76 -43.36 30.83 5.38
C GLY A 76 -42.56 31.70 4.40
N ASN A 77 -41.26 31.44 4.26
CA ASN A 77 -40.36 32.15 3.34
C ASN A 77 -40.52 31.66 1.90
N VAL A 78 -41.15 30.49 1.69
CA VAL A 78 -41.39 29.88 0.38
C VAL A 78 -42.78 30.30 -0.14
N PRO A 79 -42.95 30.55 -1.45
CA PRO A 79 -44.26 30.86 -2.04
C PRO A 79 -45.33 29.85 -1.67
N ALA A 80 -46.59 30.29 -1.59
CA ALA A 80 -47.71 29.40 -1.25
C ALA A 80 -47.81 28.22 -2.22
N MET A 81 -47.63 27.01 -1.70
CA MET A 81 -47.75 25.76 -2.44
C MET A 81 -49.04 25.01 -2.08
N ALA A 82 -49.59 24.26 -3.04
CA ALA A 82 -50.88 23.60 -2.88
C ALA A 82 -50.87 22.46 -1.85
N ASP A 83 -49.70 21.84 -1.61
CA ASP A 83 -49.56 20.71 -0.69
C ASP A 83 -48.22 20.72 0.04
N VAL A 84 -48.08 21.66 0.98
CA VAL A 84 -46.88 21.81 1.81
C VAL A 84 -46.59 20.56 2.65
N ALA A 85 -47.63 19.88 3.14
CA ALA A 85 -47.47 18.71 4.00
C ALA A 85 -46.83 17.53 3.24
N SER A 86 -47.28 17.28 2.01
CA SER A 86 -46.67 16.26 1.15
C SER A 86 -45.22 16.59 0.81
N ILE A 87 -44.91 17.85 0.49
CA ILE A 87 -43.54 18.27 0.20
C ILE A 87 -42.62 18.04 1.41
N VAL A 88 -43.02 18.48 2.61
CA VAL A 88 -42.23 18.27 3.82
C VAL A 88 -42.04 16.78 4.12
N SER A 89 -43.07 15.95 3.89
CA SER A 89 -42.96 14.50 4.03
C SER A 89 -41.93 13.90 3.05
N ASN A 90 -41.93 14.32 1.79
CA ASN A 90 -40.97 13.85 0.79
C ASN A 90 -39.53 14.27 1.15
N MET A 91 -39.36 15.52 1.62
CA MET A 91 -38.05 16.00 2.08
C MET A 91 -37.55 15.23 3.29
N ALA A 92 -38.43 14.81 4.21
CA ALA A 92 -38.04 13.96 5.32
C ALA A 92 -37.58 12.57 4.86
N GLU A 93 -38.22 11.98 3.85
CA GLU A 93 -37.81 10.72 3.22
C GLU A 93 -36.44 10.87 2.53
N GLU A 94 -36.26 11.90 1.68
CA GLU A 94 -34.97 12.18 1.04
C GLU A 94 -33.84 12.39 2.06
N ARG A 95 -34.13 13.07 3.17
CA ARG A 95 -33.16 13.27 4.26
C ARG A 95 -32.76 11.95 4.92
N GLU A 96 -33.72 11.06 5.17
CA GLU A 96 -33.45 9.73 5.72
C GLU A 96 -32.60 8.88 4.77
N GLU A 97 -32.86 8.96 3.46
CA GLU A 97 -32.07 8.29 2.43
C GLU A 97 -30.61 8.78 2.40
N GLU A 98 -30.40 10.10 2.47
CA GLU A 98 -29.05 10.69 2.54
C GLU A 98 -28.31 10.32 3.82
N GLU A 99 -28.98 10.29 4.98
CA GLU A 99 -28.37 9.83 6.23
C GLU A 99 -27.98 8.35 6.17
N ALA A 100 -28.81 7.52 5.55
CA ALA A 100 -28.51 6.12 5.33
C ALA A 100 -27.31 5.93 4.39
N MET A 101 -27.21 6.76 3.34
CA MET A 101 -26.06 6.76 2.43
C MET A 101 -24.78 7.22 3.16
N LEU A 102 -24.84 8.35 3.87
CA LEU A 102 -23.73 8.91 4.64
C LEU A 102 -23.13 7.89 5.61
N LYS A 103 -23.99 7.12 6.30
CA LYS A 103 -23.55 6.04 7.18
C LYS A 103 -22.77 4.96 6.42
N ARG A 104 -23.28 4.49 5.28
CA ARG A 104 -22.63 3.44 4.47
C ARG A 104 -21.29 3.93 3.92
N LEU A 105 -21.25 5.14 3.38
CA LEU A 105 -20.00 5.75 2.88
C LEU A 105 -18.96 5.86 4.00
N GLY A 106 -19.37 6.28 5.20
CA GLY A 106 -18.48 6.35 6.36
C GLY A 106 -17.93 4.97 6.77
N GLU A 107 -18.76 3.92 6.74
CA GLU A 107 -18.33 2.55 7.04
C GLU A 107 -17.32 2.02 6.00
N VAL A 108 -17.57 2.23 4.71
CA VAL A 108 -16.68 1.81 3.62
C VAL A 108 -15.36 2.59 3.65
N ARG A 109 -15.42 3.92 3.81
CA ARG A 109 -14.23 4.76 3.94
C ARG A 109 -13.34 4.32 5.11
N ALA A 110 -13.93 4.00 6.27
CA ALA A 110 -13.18 3.50 7.42
C ALA A 110 -12.50 2.14 7.15
N CYS A 111 -13.11 1.29 6.32
CA CYS A 111 -12.50 0.04 5.88
C CYS A 111 -11.23 0.29 5.06
N HIS A 112 -11.29 1.17 4.06
CA HIS A 112 -10.11 1.55 3.26
C HIS A 112 -9.03 2.23 4.11
N GLU A 113 -9.38 3.12 5.05
CA GLU A 113 -8.42 3.70 5.99
C GLU A 113 -7.69 2.64 6.82
N GLN A 114 -8.39 1.58 7.24
CA GLN A 114 -7.77 0.46 7.94
C GLN A 114 -6.84 -0.34 7.02
N GLN A 115 -7.22 -0.55 5.76
CA GLN A 115 -6.37 -1.23 4.77
C GLN A 115 -5.09 -0.44 4.49
N ILE A 116 -5.19 0.88 4.33
CA ILE A 116 -4.04 1.79 4.19
C ILE A 116 -3.06 1.62 5.36
N GLN A 117 -3.56 1.58 6.60
CA GLN A 117 -2.70 1.39 7.77
C GLN A 117 -1.98 0.03 7.75
N GLN A 118 -2.69 -1.04 7.38
CA GLN A 118 -2.11 -2.38 7.27
C GLN A 118 -1.06 -2.47 6.17
N MET A 119 -1.38 -1.95 4.98
CA MET A 119 -0.47 -1.96 3.84
C MET A 119 0.75 -1.05 4.07
N SER A 120 0.59 0.09 4.73
CA SER A 120 1.69 0.96 5.14
C SER A 120 2.66 0.25 6.10
N ALA A 121 2.12 -0.51 7.05
CA ALA A 121 2.94 -1.32 7.95
C ALA A 121 3.68 -2.45 7.22
N LYS A 122 3.01 -3.11 6.25
CA LYS A 122 3.64 -4.12 5.38
C LYS A 122 4.76 -3.51 4.53
N LEU A 123 4.51 -2.35 3.93
CA LEU A 123 5.49 -1.61 3.13
C LEU A 123 6.76 -1.32 3.95
N ALA A 124 6.61 -0.78 5.17
CA ALA A 124 7.74 -0.50 6.05
C ALA A 124 8.53 -1.77 6.40
N THR A 125 7.84 -2.88 6.66
CA THR A 125 8.46 -4.18 6.97
C THR A 125 9.27 -4.71 5.78
N LEU A 126 8.70 -4.65 4.57
CA LEU A 126 9.38 -5.08 3.34
C LEU A 126 10.60 -4.20 3.02
N GLN A 127 10.50 -2.89 3.25
CA GLN A 127 11.62 -1.97 3.07
C GLN A 127 12.77 -2.27 4.06
N GLU A 128 12.45 -2.56 5.32
CA GLU A 128 13.45 -2.97 6.31
C GLU A 128 14.11 -4.31 5.92
N GLU A 129 13.32 -5.28 5.48
CA GLU A 129 13.83 -6.58 5.03
C GLU A 129 14.76 -6.41 3.81
N LYS A 130 14.36 -5.61 2.82
CA LYS A 130 15.18 -5.29 1.64
C LYS A 130 16.53 -4.71 2.06
N LEU A 131 16.53 -3.74 2.97
CA LEU A 131 17.77 -3.12 3.47
C LEU A 131 18.67 -4.14 4.17
N MET A 132 18.09 -5.05 4.97
CA MET A 132 18.84 -6.09 5.66
C MET A 132 19.46 -7.09 4.68
N LEU A 133 18.75 -7.50 3.64
CA LEU A 133 19.25 -8.38 2.59
C LEU A 133 20.34 -7.71 1.74
N GLN A 134 20.20 -6.42 1.43
CA GLN A 134 21.26 -5.62 0.78
C GLN A 134 22.53 -5.56 1.65
N LYS A 135 22.38 -5.40 2.96
CA LYS A 135 23.50 -5.42 3.91
C LYS A 135 24.19 -6.78 3.93
N LYS A 136 23.39 -7.86 3.96
CA LYS A 136 23.87 -9.24 3.95
C LYS A 136 24.62 -9.57 2.65
N SER A 137 24.07 -9.19 1.50
CA SER A 137 24.72 -9.41 0.21
C SER A 137 26.07 -8.69 0.13
N ALA A 138 26.15 -7.43 0.59
CA ALA A 138 27.41 -6.68 0.65
C ALA A 138 28.47 -7.33 1.57
N GLN A 139 28.06 -7.96 2.68
CA GLN A 139 28.97 -8.70 3.57
C GLN A 139 29.53 -9.96 2.91
N ILE A 140 28.72 -10.66 2.11
CA ILE A 140 29.15 -11.81 1.31
C ILE A 140 30.17 -11.34 0.25
N TRP A 141 29.92 -10.19 -0.40
CA TRP A 141 30.82 -9.61 -1.40
C TRP A 141 32.18 -9.13 -0.84
N THR A 142 32.22 -8.63 0.40
CA THR A 142 33.44 -8.05 1.01
C THR A 142 34.39 -9.08 1.63
N HIS A 143 34.08 -10.38 1.54
CA HIS A 143 34.92 -11.44 2.11
C HIS A 143 36.26 -11.60 1.36
N PRO A 144 37.44 -11.36 1.98
CA PRO A 144 38.68 -11.04 1.26
C PRO A 144 39.44 -12.17 0.55
N LYS A 145 38.87 -13.37 0.34
CA LYS A 145 39.71 -14.55 -0.01
C LYS A 145 39.28 -15.44 -1.18
N ARG A 146 38.27 -15.12 -1.98
CA ARG A 146 37.82 -16.05 -3.03
C ARG A 146 37.53 -15.39 -4.37
N THR A 147 38.58 -14.80 -4.92
CA THR A 147 38.75 -14.51 -6.34
C THR A 147 38.77 -15.85 -7.10
N LEU A 148 37.71 -16.19 -7.84
CA LEU A 148 37.79 -16.64 -9.25
C LEU A 148 36.49 -17.20 -9.85
N ASP A 149 35.48 -17.63 -9.08
CA ASP A 149 34.21 -18.14 -9.67
C ASP A 149 33.04 -17.14 -9.64
N ILE A 150 33.25 -15.95 -9.07
CA ILE A 150 32.19 -14.93 -8.91
C ILE A 150 31.95 -14.14 -10.21
N TYR A 151 32.80 -14.28 -11.24
CA TYR A 151 32.63 -13.56 -12.52
C TYR A 151 31.30 -13.85 -13.23
N TYR A 152 30.71 -15.04 -13.07
CA TYR A 152 29.38 -15.34 -13.60
C TYR A 152 28.24 -14.74 -12.77
N LEU A 153 28.44 -14.52 -11.47
CA LEU A 153 27.49 -13.84 -10.58
C LEU A 153 27.55 -12.31 -10.73
N VAL A 154 28.71 -11.76 -11.12
CA VAL A 154 28.90 -10.32 -11.41
C VAL A 154 28.00 -9.83 -12.55
N LEU A 155 27.72 -10.68 -13.56
CA LEU A 155 26.82 -10.30 -14.67
C LEU A 155 25.36 -10.29 -14.24
N ILE A 156 24.93 -11.23 -13.39
CA ILE A 156 23.53 -11.31 -12.92
C ILE A 156 23.23 -10.17 -11.93
N VAL A 157 24.19 -9.81 -11.07
CA VAL A 157 23.98 -8.82 -10.01
C VAL A 157 24.21 -7.39 -10.49
N ARG A 158 25.07 -7.17 -11.49
CA ARG A 158 25.21 -5.83 -12.10
C ARG A 158 23.90 -5.35 -12.70
N ASP A 159 23.08 -6.24 -13.26
CA ASP A 159 21.76 -5.86 -13.78
C ASP A 159 20.79 -5.53 -12.62
N VAL A 160 20.80 -6.30 -11.52
CA VAL A 160 19.95 -6.04 -10.34
C VAL A 160 20.35 -4.74 -9.61
N VAL A 161 21.64 -4.47 -9.43
CA VAL A 161 22.13 -3.26 -8.75
C VAL A 161 22.05 -2.02 -9.64
N SER A 162 22.20 -2.14 -10.96
CA SER A 162 22.06 -1.00 -11.87
C SER A 162 20.60 -0.56 -12.04
N LEU A 163 19.64 -1.47 -11.90
CA LEU A 163 18.22 -1.10 -11.86
C LEU A 163 17.86 -0.29 -10.60
N SER A 164 18.44 -0.63 -9.44
CA SER A 164 18.22 0.14 -8.20
C SER A 164 18.81 1.56 -8.25
N ALA A 165 19.89 1.80 -8.99
CA ALA A 165 20.53 3.11 -9.09
C ALA A 165 19.87 4.07 -10.09
N HIS A 166 18.89 3.61 -10.88
CA HIS A 166 18.11 4.46 -11.80
C HIS A 166 16.79 4.95 -11.22
N TYR A 167 16.29 4.35 -10.14
CA TYR A 167 15.06 4.80 -9.48
C TYR A 167 15.27 5.86 -8.38
N ASP A 168 16.51 6.11 -7.95
CA ASP A 168 16.83 7.18 -6.97
C ASP A 168 17.07 8.56 -7.62
N CYS A 169 16.78 8.75 -8.93
CA CYS A 169 17.09 10.00 -9.64
C CYS A 169 16.00 10.50 -10.62
N LEU A 170 14.74 10.15 -10.41
CA LEU A 170 13.58 10.80 -11.06
C LEU A 170 12.51 11.17 -10.04
#